data_AF-A0A7M1QEE5-F1
#
_entry.id   AF-A0A7M1QEE5-F1
#
_cell.length_a   1.000
_cell.length_b   1.000
_cell.length_c   1.000
_cell.angle_alpha   90.00
_cell.angle_beta   90.00
_cell.angle_gamma   90.00
#
_symmetry.space_group_name_H-M   'P 1'
#
loop_
_entity.id
_entity.type
_entity.pdbx_description
1 polymer ?
#
loop_
_entity_poly.entity_id
_entity_poly.type
_entity_poly.pdbx_seq_one_letter_code
_entity_poly.pdbx_strand_id
1 'polypeptide(L)'
;MRRHAQSGFTLIEALIAVLVLSIGLLGVAAMQLRALQSAHMGYQRAVVSLAAIDAQERAWAALSGDANKACPAASTVESGWLGNWFGTLLFDAGSDIGGTDCDYTVTVRWQEDRYGTGETGVGFVYQFRLPDMDP
;
A
#
# COMPACT_ATOMS: atom_id res chain seq x y z
N MET A 1 11.69 -69.66 7.16
CA MET A 1 11.18 -68.28 7.19
C MET A 1 12.07 -67.44 8.09
N ARG A 2 12.95 -66.58 7.54
CA ARG A 2 13.79 -65.68 8.35
C ARG A 2 12.96 -64.44 8.71
N ARG A 3 12.51 -64.36 9.97
CA ARG A 3 11.91 -63.13 10.51
C ARG A 3 13.02 -62.08 10.60
N HIS A 4 12.92 -61.03 9.80
CA HIS A 4 13.75 -59.83 10.01
C HIS A 4 13.35 -59.24 11.36
N ALA A 5 14.30 -59.17 12.29
CA ALA A 5 14.11 -58.49 13.55
C ALA A 5 14.00 -56.98 13.25
N GLN A 6 12.84 -56.40 13.58
CA GLN A 6 12.60 -54.97 13.45
C GLN A 6 13.52 -54.24 14.44
N SER A 7 14.56 -53.58 13.93
CA SER A 7 15.40 -52.70 14.75
C SER A 7 14.57 -51.49 15.15
N GLY A 8 14.25 -51.37 16.44
CA GLY A 8 13.57 -50.21 16.99
C GLY A 8 14.38 -48.93 16.77
N PHE A 9 13.68 -47.83 16.56
CA PHE A 9 14.26 -46.50 16.41
C PHE A 9 15.03 -46.12 17.68
N THR A 10 16.23 -45.58 17.53
CA THR A 10 17.04 -45.18 18.69
C THR A 10 16.55 -43.82 19.22
N LEU A 11 16.67 -43.54 20.54
CA LEU A 11 16.27 -42.25 21.13
C LEU A 11 16.94 -41.05 20.42
N ILE A 12 18.19 -41.24 19.99
CA ILE A 12 18.96 -40.20 19.31
C ILE A 12 18.39 -39.87 17.92
N GLU A 13 17.84 -40.86 17.23
CA GLU A 13 17.21 -40.71 15.92
C GLU A 13 15.92 -39.87 16.04
N ALA A 14 15.16 -40.03 17.13
CA ALA A 14 13.97 -39.22 17.41
C ALA A 14 14.32 -37.77 17.72
N LEU A 15 15.38 -37.55 18.49
CA LEU A 15 15.88 -36.21 18.78
C LEU A 15 16.37 -35.51 17.50
N ILE A 16 17.07 -36.22 16.62
CA ILE A 16 17.51 -35.68 15.33
C ILE A 16 16.30 -35.35 14.45
N ALA A 17 15.29 -36.22 14.38
CA ALA A 17 14.08 -35.97 13.60
C ALA A 17 13.32 -34.72 14.07
N VAL A 18 13.14 -34.57 15.39
CA VAL A 18 12.50 -33.37 15.98
C VAL A 18 13.35 -32.12 15.73
N LEU A 19 14.68 -32.21 15.82
CA LEU A 19 15.58 -31.10 15.51
C LEU A 19 15.43 -30.64 14.06
N VAL A 20 15.49 -31.57 13.09
CA VAL A 20 15.33 -31.24 11.66
C VAL A 20 13.94 -30.66 11.39
N LEU A 21 12.89 -31.25 11.98
CA LEU A 21 11.51 -30.78 11.82
C LEU A 21 11.32 -29.37 12.38
N SER A 22 11.85 -29.09 13.57
CA SER A 22 11.77 -27.76 14.20
C SER A 22 12.46 -26.68 13.37
N ILE A 23 13.65 -26.97 12.81
CA ILE A 23 14.34 -26.06 11.88
C ILE A 23 13.48 -25.82 10.63
N GLY A 24 12.88 -26.88 10.07
CA GLY A 24 11.98 -26.79 8.92
C GLY A 24 10.76 -25.90 9.19
N LEU A 25 10.10 -26.07 10.34
CA LEU A 25 8.96 -25.24 10.74
C LEU A 25 9.31 -23.77 10.95
N LEU A 26 10.47 -23.48 11.54
CA LEU A 26 10.98 -22.11 11.68
C LEU A 26 11.22 -21.46 10.31
N GLY A 27 11.73 -22.22 9.35
CA GLY A 27 11.87 -21.77 7.96
C GLY A 27 10.54 -21.38 7.32
N VAL A 28 9.49 -22.20 7.51
CA VAL A 28 8.14 -21.92 7.01
C VAL A 28 7.54 -20.68 7.69
N ALA A 29 7.68 -20.55 9.00
CA ALA A 29 7.19 -19.38 9.73
C ALA A 29 7.87 -18.08 9.24
N ALA A 30 9.17 -18.11 9.00
CA ALA A 30 9.90 -16.96 8.45
C ALA A 30 9.39 -16.58 7.04
N MET A 31 9.09 -17.56 6.18
CA MET A 31 8.49 -17.29 4.87
C MET A 31 7.08 -16.70 4.98
N GLN A 32 6.25 -17.19 5.90
CA GLN A 32 4.91 -16.65 6.14
C GLN A 32 4.97 -15.19 6.59
N LEU A 33 5.89 -14.83 7.49
CA LEU A 33 6.08 -13.45 7.92
C LEU A 33 6.46 -12.54 6.75
N ARG A 34 7.38 -12.98 5.88
CA ARG A 34 7.76 -12.23 4.67
C ARG A 34 6.60 -12.08 3.69
N ALA A 35 5.77 -13.11 3.53
CA ALA A 35 4.58 -13.05 2.69
C ALA A 35 3.53 -12.06 3.24
N LEU A 36 3.35 -12.00 4.56
CA LEU A 36 2.48 -11.01 5.19
C LEU A 36 3.01 -9.58 5.00
N GLN A 37 4.33 -9.39 5.15
CA GLN A 37 4.97 -8.10 4.89
C GLN A 37 4.75 -7.65 3.45
N SER A 38 4.98 -8.52 2.46
CA SER A 38 4.78 -8.16 1.05
C SER A 38 3.32 -7.86 0.72
N ALA A 39 2.38 -8.64 1.26
CA ALA A 39 0.95 -8.40 1.09
C ALA A 39 0.53 -7.04 1.69
N HIS A 40 1.09 -6.67 2.84
CA HIS A 40 0.81 -5.38 3.48
C HIS A 40 1.29 -4.19 2.62
N MET A 41 2.52 -4.27 2.09
CA MET A 41 3.05 -3.24 1.19
C MET A 41 2.20 -3.12 -0.09
N GLY A 42 1.72 -4.25 -0.62
CA GLY A 42 0.81 -4.25 -1.77
C GLY A 42 -0.52 -3.57 -1.46
N TYR A 43 -1.10 -3.87 -0.30
CA TYR A 43 -2.33 -3.25 0.17
C TYR A 43 -2.19 -1.73 0.33
N GLN A 44 -1.12 -1.24 0.95
CA GLN A 44 -0.89 0.20 1.13
C GLN A 44 -0.74 0.92 -0.22
N ARG A 45 0.00 0.36 -1.17
CA ARG A 45 0.11 0.92 -2.53
C ARG A 45 -1.23 0.99 -3.24
N ALA A 46 -2.08 -0.02 -3.07
CA ALA A 46 -3.42 -0.01 -3.62
C ALA A 46 -4.29 1.10 -3.00
N VAL A 47 -4.27 1.25 -1.67
CA VAL A 47 -5.00 2.32 -0.96
C VAL A 47 -4.53 3.70 -1.41
N VAL A 48 -3.21 3.91 -1.53
CA VAL A 48 -2.62 5.16 -2.01
C VAL A 48 -3.03 5.47 -3.45
N SER A 49 -3.05 4.44 -4.32
CA SER A 49 -3.49 4.60 -5.71
C SER A 49 -4.98 4.99 -5.78
N LEU A 50 -5.81 4.39 -4.92
CA LEU A 50 -7.22 4.75 -4.81
C LEU A 50 -7.41 6.18 -4.32
N ALA A 51 -6.59 6.63 -3.36
CA ALA A 51 -6.61 8.02 -2.91
C ALA A 51 -6.30 8.99 -4.05
N ALA A 52 -5.30 8.69 -4.88
CA ALA A 52 -4.96 9.52 -6.02
C ALA A 52 -6.06 9.55 -7.11
N ILE A 53 -6.69 8.41 -7.37
CA ILE A 53 -7.82 8.31 -8.32
C ILE A 53 -9.03 9.09 -7.80
N ASP A 54 -9.34 9.02 -6.50
CA ASP A 54 -10.44 9.80 -5.90
C ASP A 54 -10.20 11.32 -6.01
N ALA A 55 -8.95 11.78 -5.88
CA ALA A 55 -8.61 13.18 -6.15
C ALA A 55 -8.94 13.59 -7.59
N GLN A 56 -8.62 12.74 -8.57
CA GLN A 56 -9.01 12.96 -9.97
C GLN A 56 -10.54 13.00 -10.13
N GLU A 57 -11.25 12.03 -9.55
CA GLU A 57 -12.72 11.95 -9.66
C GLU A 57 -13.41 13.17 -9.07
N ARG A 58 -12.90 13.71 -7.95
CA ARG A 58 -13.38 14.97 -7.37
C ARG A 58 -13.16 16.16 -8.30
N ALA A 59 -12.00 16.23 -8.96
CA ALA A 59 -11.71 17.29 -9.91
C ALA A 59 -12.65 17.23 -11.13
N TRP A 60 -12.91 16.02 -11.64
CA TRP A 60 -13.90 15.77 -12.70
C TRP A 60 -15.32 16.13 -12.29
N ALA A 61 -15.74 15.75 -11.07
CA ALA A 61 -17.06 16.06 -10.55
C ALA A 61 -17.27 17.59 -10.43
N ALA A 62 -16.25 18.31 -9.95
CA ALA A 62 -16.28 19.76 -9.85
C ALA A 62 -16.37 20.42 -11.24
N LEU A 63 -15.56 19.98 -12.21
CA LEU A 63 -15.62 20.45 -13.60
C LEU A 63 -17.00 20.20 -14.23
N SER A 64 -17.57 19.00 -14.04
CA SER A 64 -18.87 18.64 -14.58
C SER A 64 -20.00 19.47 -13.97
N GLY A 65 -19.92 19.77 -12.67
CA GLY A 65 -20.90 20.57 -11.95
C GLY A 65 -20.82 22.08 -12.21
N ASP A 66 -19.69 22.56 -12.71
CA ASP A 66 -19.49 23.99 -13.01
C ASP A 66 -20.24 24.41 -14.29
N ALA A 67 -20.89 25.57 -14.23
CA ALA A 67 -21.67 26.12 -15.32
C ALA A 67 -20.78 26.68 -16.45
N ASN A 68 -19.59 27.17 -16.12
CA ASN A 68 -18.62 27.73 -17.06
C ASN A 68 -17.61 26.68 -17.55
N LYS A 69 -17.74 25.43 -17.09
CA LYS A 69 -16.77 24.35 -17.34
C LYS A 69 -15.34 24.77 -16.99
N ALA A 70 -15.20 25.60 -15.97
CA ALA A 70 -13.90 26.02 -15.47
C ALA A 70 -13.25 24.89 -14.66
N CYS A 71 -11.95 24.71 -14.84
CA CYS A 71 -11.19 23.76 -14.05
C CYS A 71 -11.11 24.21 -12.58
N PRO A 72 -11.35 23.31 -11.61
CA PRO A 72 -11.36 23.67 -10.20
C PRO A 72 -9.95 24.03 -9.71
N ALA A 73 -9.87 24.95 -8.74
CA ALA A 73 -8.61 25.20 -8.05
C ALA A 73 -8.18 23.93 -7.27
N ALA A 74 -6.89 23.58 -7.34
CA ALA A 74 -6.36 22.39 -6.68
C ALA A 74 -6.66 22.35 -5.17
N SER A 75 -6.59 23.51 -4.50
CA SER A 75 -6.90 23.66 -3.07
C SER A 75 -8.36 23.34 -2.71
N THR A 76 -9.30 23.55 -3.64
CA THR A 76 -10.72 23.20 -3.44
C THR A 76 -10.91 21.68 -3.41
N VAL A 77 -10.19 20.95 -4.26
CA VAL A 77 -10.21 19.49 -4.29
C VAL A 77 -9.45 18.92 -3.08
N GLU A 78 -8.28 19.49 -2.79
CA GLU A 78 -7.35 19.06 -1.75
C GLU A 78 -7.98 19.04 -0.36
N SER A 79 -8.66 20.11 0.06
CA SER A 79 -9.23 20.19 1.42
C SER A 79 -10.22 19.07 1.74
N GLY A 80 -11.13 18.76 0.79
CA GLY A 80 -12.08 17.67 0.93
C GLY A 80 -11.43 16.28 0.78
N TRP A 81 -10.41 16.17 -0.07
CA TRP A 81 -9.65 14.94 -0.24
C TRP A 81 -8.83 14.58 1.01
N LEU A 82 -8.12 15.57 1.57
CA LEU A 82 -7.33 15.42 2.80
C LEU A 82 -8.20 14.95 3.96
N GLY A 83 -9.37 15.58 4.16
CA GLY A 83 -10.27 15.21 5.25
C GLY A 83 -10.89 13.82 5.15
N ASN A 84 -10.93 13.21 3.96
CA ASN A 84 -11.51 11.88 3.76
C ASN A 84 -10.46 10.76 3.83
N TRP A 85 -9.27 10.99 3.25
CA TRP A 85 -8.23 9.95 3.16
C TRP A 85 -7.25 9.97 4.33
N PHE A 86 -7.03 11.13 4.93
CA PHE A 86 -5.96 11.33 5.90
C PHE A 86 -6.50 11.59 7.31
N GLY A 87 -5.84 11.02 8.31
CA GLY A 87 -6.20 11.13 9.73
C GLY A 87 -6.89 9.89 10.32
N THR A 88 -7.51 9.04 9.49
CA THR A 88 -8.08 7.74 9.91
C THR A 88 -7.49 6.56 9.15
N LEU A 89 -7.47 6.64 7.81
CA LEU A 89 -7.03 5.54 6.94
C LEU A 89 -5.55 5.61 6.61
N LEU A 90 -5.06 6.81 6.27
CA LEU A 90 -3.65 7.10 6.03
C LEU A 90 -3.15 8.12 7.06
N PHE A 91 -1.93 7.91 7.55
CA PHE A 91 -1.20 8.93 8.30
C PHE A 91 -0.52 9.85 7.32
N ASP A 92 -0.92 11.12 7.34
CA ASP A 92 -0.38 12.10 6.40
C ASP A 92 1.09 12.39 6.67
N ALA A 93 1.89 12.38 5.61
CA ALA A 93 3.28 12.83 5.60
C ALA A 93 3.48 14.06 4.69
N GLY A 94 2.44 14.89 4.58
CA GLY A 94 2.42 16.10 3.76
C GLY A 94 1.88 15.88 2.36
N SER A 95 0.82 15.09 2.21
CA SER A 95 0.18 14.88 0.90
C SER A 95 -0.43 16.18 0.39
N ASP A 96 -0.38 16.39 -0.92
CA ASP A 96 -0.85 17.62 -1.55
C ASP A 96 -1.39 17.36 -2.95
N ILE A 97 -2.20 18.31 -3.43
CA ILE A 97 -2.60 18.39 -4.83
C ILE A 97 -2.11 19.74 -5.36
N GLY A 98 -1.11 19.70 -6.24
CA GLY A 98 -0.65 20.85 -7.00
C GLY A 98 -1.25 20.88 -8.40
N GLY A 99 -1.19 22.03 -9.07
CA GLY A 99 -1.60 22.13 -10.46
C GLY A 99 -2.18 23.48 -10.87
N THR A 100 -2.05 23.80 -12.16
CA THR A 100 -2.67 24.96 -12.83
C THR A 100 -3.15 24.53 -14.20
N ASP A 101 -4.06 25.30 -14.80
CA ASP A 101 -4.50 25.11 -16.19
C ASP A 101 -4.97 23.67 -16.48
N CYS A 102 -5.81 23.13 -15.60
CA CYS A 102 -6.38 21.78 -15.70
C CYS A 102 -5.36 20.63 -15.61
N ASP A 103 -4.08 20.91 -15.33
CA ASP A 103 -3.04 19.91 -15.11
C ASP A 103 -2.76 19.78 -13.62
N TYR A 104 -3.01 18.59 -13.07
CA TYR A 104 -2.93 18.31 -11.65
C TYR A 104 -1.86 17.26 -11.36
N THR A 105 -1.09 17.51 -10.31
CA THR A 105 -0.14 16.57 -9.73
C THR A 105 -0.58 16.26 -8.31
N VAL A 106 -1.07 15.05 -8.10
CA VAL A 106 -1.40 14.53 -6.77
C VAL A 106 -0.16 13.85 -6.20
N THR A 107 0.30 14.34 -5.06
CA THR A 107 1.43 13.76 -4.34
C THR A 107 0.92 13.16 -3.04
N VAL A 108 0.87 11.83 -2.98
CA VAL A 108 0.47 11.10 -1.78
C VAL A 108 1.71 10.72 -0.98
N ARG A 109 1.84 11.27 0.22
CA ARG A 109 2.92 10.99 1.17
C ARG A 109 2.30 10.40 2.43
N TRP A 110 2.74 9.21 2.81
CA TRP A 110 2.29 8.55 4.04
C TRP A 110 3.48 8.10 4.89
N GLN A 111 3.31 8.08 6.21
CA GLN A 111 4.33 7.56 7.12
C GLN A 111 4.22 6.05 7.24
N GLU A 112 5.35 5.36 7.10
CA GLU A 112 5.49 3.91 7.26
C GLU A 112 6.34 3.59 8.49
N ASP A 113 5.82 3.88 9.69
CA ASP A 113 6.58 3.72 10.94
C ASP A 113 6.84 2.26 11.32
N ARG A 114 6.13 1.31 10.70
CA ARG A 114 6.13 -0.10 11.10
C ARG A 114 7.40 -0.87 10.68
N TYR A 115 8.18 -0.36 9.73
CA TYR A 115 9.39 -1.01 9.21
C TYR A 115 10.70 -0.20 9.35
N GLY A 116 10.64 0.96 10.03
CA GLY A 116 11.80 1.54 10.71
C GLY A 116 13.01 1.95 9.84
N THR A 117 12.84 2.34 8.57
CA THR A 117 13.96 2.95 7.82
C THR A 117 14.06 4.46 8.02
N GLY A 118 13.07 5.12 8.64
CA GLY A 118 13.07 6.58 8.78
C GLY A 118 13.05 7.33 7.44
N GLU A 119 12.87 6.60 6.33
CA GLU A 119 12.60 7.18 5.02
C GLU A 119 11.19 7.75 5.09
N THR A 120 11.11 9.07 5.15
CA THR A 120 9.91 9.77 4.67
C THR A 120 9.72 9.32 3.24
N GLY A 121 8.77 8.41 3.04
CA GLY A 121 8.62 7.66 1.80
C GLY A 121 8.60 8.62 0.62
N VAL A 122 9.41 8.32 -0.39
CA VAL A 122 9.27 8.92 -1.73
C VAL A 122 7.78 8.90 -2.07
N GLY A 123 7.18 10.09 -2.14
CA GLY A 123 5.74 10.24 -2.32
C GLY A 123 5.29 9.50 -3.59
N PHE A 124 4.11 8.91 -3.54
CA PHE A 124 3.46 8.41 -4.74
C PHE A 124 2.92 9.60 -5.52
N VAL A 125 3.48 9.85 -6.71
CA VAL A 125 3.08 10.95 -7.57
C VAL A 125 2.15 10.41 -8.67
N TYR A 126 0.98 11.01 -8.78
CA TYR A 126 -0.03 10.72 -9.79
C TYR A 126 -0.41 12.00 -10.52
N GLN A 127 -0.17 12.02 -11.83
CA GLN A 127 -0.47 13.19 -12.66
C GLN A 127 -1.66 12.90 -13.56
N PHE A 128 -2.58 13.85 -13.63
CA PHE A 128 -3.71 13.79 -14.53
C PHE A 128 -4.03 15.18 -15.07
N ARG A 129 -4.60 15.22 -16.27
CA ARG A 129 -5.06 16.45 -16.90
C ARG A 129 -6.56 16.33 -17.20
N LEU A 130 -7.33 17.33 -16.81
CA LEU A 130 -8.73 17.45 -17.21
C LEU A 130 -8.82 17.95 -18.66
N PRO A 131 -9.83 17.52 -19.43
CA PRO A 131 -10.04 18.01 -20.78
C PRO A 131 -10.37 19.50 -20.76
N ASP A 132 -9.92 20.19 -21.80
CA ASP A 132 -10.41 21.52 -22.12
C ASP A 132 -11.84 21.40 -22.66
N MET A 133 -12.76 22.16 -22.07
CA MET A 133 -14.19 22.11 -22.36
C MET A 133 -14.68 23.43 -22.97
N ASP A 134 -13.76 24.22 -23.54
CA ASP A 134 -14.09 25.44 -24.28
C ASP A 134 -15.23 25.19 -25.30
N PRO A 135 -16.28 26.03 -25.31
CA PRO A 135 -17.45 25.86 -26.18
C PRO A 135 -17.18 26.17 -27.67
#